data_AF-A0A085G5S8-F1
#
_entry.id   AF-A0A085G5S8-F1
#
_cell.length_a   1.000
_cell.length_b   1.000
_cell.length_c   1.000
_cell.angle_alpha   90.00
_cell.angle_beta   90.00
_cell.angle_gamma   90.00
#
_symmetry.space_group_name_H-M   'P 1'
#
loop_
_entity.id
_entity.type
_entity.pdbx_description
1 polymer ?
#
loop_
_entity_poly.entity_id
_entity_poly.type
_entity_poly.pdbx_seq_one_letter_code
_entity_poly.pdbx_strand_id
1 'polypeptide(L)'
;MQKEQLSALMDGETLDSELLSILSKDKSMQQSWESYHLIRDTMRGDTSELLHFDIAANVMAAIENEPVRHVTPLITEQQPKPEQWQKMSFWNKVRPWASQLTQMGVAACVSLAVIVGVQHYNGQSDNPAQPEAPVFNTLPMMGKASPVSLGVPSDSTASTGQQQVQEQRRRINAMLQDYELQRRLHAEQLQFEQAQTQQAAVQVPGNQTLGTQSQ
;
A
#
# COMPACT_ATOMS: atom_id res chain seq x y z
N MET A 1 34.66 39.96 20.55
CA MET A 1 33.51 39.23 19.97
C MET A 1 33.93 38.30 18.85
N GLN A 2 34.63 38.74 17.80
CA GLN A 2 35.00 37.85 16.68
C GLN A 2 35.86 36.63 17.07
N LYS A 3 36.82 36.78 18.00
CA LYS A 3 37.65 35.65 18.50
C LYS A 3 36.88 34.61 19.31
N GLU A 4 35.79 35.02 19.96
CA GLU A 4 34.92 34.14 20.74
C GLU A 4 34.07 33.28 19.81
N GLN A 5 33.50 33.90 18.77
CA GLN A 5 32.79 33.19 17.71
C GLN A 5 33.72 32.21 16.96
N LEU A 6 34.99 32.59 16.75
CA LEU A 6 35.99 31.71 16.17
C LEU A 6 36.29 30.49 17.07
N SER A 7 36.34 30.67 18.39
CA SER A 7 36.48 29.57 19.35
C SER A 7 35.26 28.65 19.32
N ALA A 8 34.06 29.22 19.33
CA ALA A 8 32.81 28.45 19.25
C ALA A 8 32.71 27.65 17.92
N LEU A 9 33.21 28.20 16.82
CA LEU A 9 33.33 27.49 15.55
C LEU A 9 34.35 26.34 15.63
N MET A 10 35.50 26.55 16.29
CA MET A 10 36.55 25.53 16.47
C MET A 10 36.06 24.33 17.31
N ASP A 11 35.22 24.60 18.31
CA ASP A 11 34.61 23.60 19.17
C ASP A 11 33.36 22.95 18.54
N GLY A 12 32.85 23.49 17.43
CA GLY A 12 31.66 22.98 16.72
C GLY A 12 30.33 23.41 17.34
N GLU A 13 30.34 24.34 18.29
CA GLU A 13 29.16 24.89 18.97
C GLU A 13 28.37 25.85 18.06
N THR A 14 29.03 26.47 17.08
CA THR A 14 28.38 27.37 16.11
C THR A 14 28.81 27.05 14.68
N LEU A 15 27.85 26.85 13.79
CA LEU A 15 28.08 26.65 12.35
C LEU A 15 27.40 27.76 11.56
N ASP A 16 28.06 28.91 11.50
CA ASP A 16 27.59 30.07 10.75
C ASP A 16 28.35 30.20 9.42
N SER A 17 27.61 30.13 8.31
CA SER A 17 28.15 30.30 6.96
C SER A 17 28.73 31.70 6.72
N GLU A 18 28.18 32.73 7.38
CA GLU A 18 28.68 34.09 7.23
C GLU A 18 30.06 34.22 7.88
N LEU A 19 30.24 33.69 9.09
CA LEU A 19 31.53 33.65 9.78
C LEU A 19 32.58 32.91 8.93
N LEU A 20 32.25 31.75 8.36
CA LEU A 20 33.17 31.02 7.45
C LEU A 20 33.58 31.86 6.23
N SER A 21 32.65 32.65 5.68
CA SER A 21 32.93 33.55 4.57
C SER A 21 33.87 34.69 4.96
N ILE A 22 33.79 35.18 6.20
CA ILE A 22 34.67 36.22 6.74
C ILE A 22 36.05 35.63 7.04
N LEU A 23 36.11 34.46 7.68
CA LEU A 23 37.33 33.73 7.98
C LEU A 23 38.16 33.44 6.72
N SER A 24 37.50 33.07 5.61
CA SER A 24 38.21 32.81 4.35
C SER A 24 38.85 34.05 3.70
N LYS A 25 38.44 35.26 4.07
CA LYS A 25 38.94 36.53 3.51
C LYS A 25 39.90 37.27 4.43
N ASP A 26 39.72 37.14 5.75
CA ASP A 26 40.50 37.88 6.75
C ASP A 26 41.75 37.10 7.19
N LYS A 27 42.93 37.63 6.84
CA LYS A 27 44.23 37.07 7.22
C LYS A 27 44.46 37.04 8.73
N SER A 28 43.97 38.04 9.47
CA SER A 28 44.17 38.10 10.93
C SER A 28 43.36 37.02 11.67
N MET A 29 42.19 36.69 11.12
CA MET A 29 41.32 35.64 11.63
C MET A 29 41.87 34.25 11.29
N GLN A 30 42.43 34.07 10.08
CA GLN A 30 43.16 32.86 9.68
C GLN A 30 44.36 32.57 10.60
N GLN A 31 45.15 33.59 10.93
CA GLN A 31 46.27 33.45 11.88
C GLN A 31 45.79 33.06 13.29
N SER A 32 44.67 33.62 13.73
CA SER A 32 44.07 33.24 15.02
C SER A 32 43.57 31.80 15.01
N TRP A 33 42.98 31.35 13.89
CA TRP A 33 42.53 29.98 13.69
C TRP A 33 43.68 28.97 13.70
N GLU A 34 44.77 29.27 12.98
CA GLU A 34 46.00 28.49 13.00
C GLU A 34 46.58 28.37 14.42
N SER A 35 46.66 29.50 15.12
CA SER A 35 47.18 29.53 16.51
C SER A 35 46.34 28.68 17.45
N TYR A 36 45.01 28.71 17.32
CA TYR A 36 44.11 27.91 18.17
C TYR A 36 44.26 26.41 17.90
N HIS A 37 44.37 26.00 16.64
CA HIS A 37 44.63 24.60 16.30
C HIS A 37 46.00 24.14 16.78
N LEU A 38 47.04 24.96 16.64
CA LEU A 38 48.36 24.66 17.16
C LEU A 38 48.34 24.48 18.69
N ILE A 39 47.69 25.37 19.43
CA ILE A 39 47.53 25.25 20.89
C ILE A 39 46.77 23.97 21.25
N ARG A 40 45.69 23.66 20.53
CA ARG A 40 44.91 22.43 20.74
C ARG A 40 45.75 21.17 20.51
N ASP A 41 46.53 21.12 19.44
CA ASP A 41 47.33 19.95 19.08
C ASP A 41 48.51 19.78 20.06
N THR A 42 49.16 20.88 20.46
CA THR A 42 50.20 20.85 21.51
C THR A 42 49.66 20.38 22.86
N MET A 43 48.45 20.82 23.26
CA MET A 43 47.82 20.37 24.50
C MET A 43 47.45 18.88 24.48
N ARG A 44 47.15 18.32 23.30
CA ARG A 44 46.85 16.89 23.12
C ARG A 44 48.10 16.03 22.99
N GLY A 45 49.26 16.63 22.74
CA GLY A 45 50.48 15.90 22.39
C GLY A 45 50.45 15.36 20.95
N ASP A 46 49.57 15.90 20.09
CA ASP A 46 49.39 15.51 18.69
C ASP A 46 50.39 16.24 17.76
N THR A 47 51.53 16.70 18.30
CA THR A 47 52.56 17.41 17.54
C THR A 47 53.77 16.54 17.28
N SER A 48 54.29 16.60 16.05
CA SER A 48 55.57 16.00 15.69
C SER A 48 56.73 16.63 16.46
N GLU A 49 57.86 15.92 16.55
CA GLU A 49 59.12 16.42 17.12
C GLU A 49 59.65 17.64 16.37
N LEU A 50 59.33 17.75 15.07
CA LEU A 50 59.66 18.90 14.23
C LEU A 50 58.36 19.55 13.71
N LEU A 51 58.16 20.82 14.08
CA LEU A 51 57.00 21.62 13.67
C LEU A 51 57.25 22.30 12.32
N HIS A 52 56.37 22.04 11.36
CA HIS A 52 56.35 22.69 10.05
C HIS A 52 55.16 23.65 9.97
N PHE A 53 55.43 24.95 9.85
CA PHE A 53 54.40 25.99 9.77
C PHE A 53 53.98 26.33 8.33
N ASP A 54 54.67 25.76 7.34
CA ASP A 54 54.46 26.04 5.92
C ASP A 54 53.60 24.98 5.21
N ILE A 55 53.12 23.95 5.93
CA ILE A 55 52.32 22.84 5.37
C ILE A 55 51.10 23.38 4.61
N ALA A 56 50.30 24.24 5.27
CA ALA A 56 49.08 24.78 4.68
C ALA A 56 49.38 25.57 3.39
N ALA A 57 50.46 26.36 3.38
CA ALA A 57 50.88 27.11 2.21
C ALA A 57 51.34 26.20 1.05
N ASN A 58 52.12 25.16 1.35
CA ASN A 58 52.59 24.20 0.37
C ASN A 58 51.43 23.39 -0.25
N VAL A 59 50.45 23.00 0.58
CA VAL A 59 49.24 22.32 0.11
C VAL A 59 48.39 23.24 -0.78
N MET A 60 48.18 24.50 -0.38
CA MET A 60 47.46 25.48 -1.20
C MET A 60 48.13 25.70 -2.55
N ALA A 61 49.47 25.82 -2.57
CA ALA A 61 50.23 25.94 -3.82
C ALA A 61 50.11 24.67 -4.69
N ALA A 62 50.11 23.48 -4.08
CA ALA A 62 49.91 22.24 -4.82
C ALA A 62 48.49 22.14 -5.43
N ILE A 63 47.46 22.60 -4.70
CA ILE A 63 46.06 22.65 -5.18
C ILE A 63 45.91 23.64 -6.33
N GLU A 64 46.54 24.82 -6.25
CA GLU A 64 46.50 25.81 -7.34
C GLU A 64 47.15 25.28 -8.63
N ASN A 65 48.17 24.43 -8.49
CA ASN A 65 48.85 23.77 -9.60
C ASN A 65 48.20 22.44 -10.02
N GLU A 66 47.09 22.04 -9.40
CA GLU A 66 46.43 20.78 -9.76
C GLU A 66 45.76 20.92 -11.13
N PRO A 67 46.11 20.06 -12.12
CA PRO A 67 45.40 20.07 -13.40
C PRO A 67 43.95 19.68 -13.15
N VAL A 68 43.00 20.46 -13.68
CA VAL A 68 41.57 20.17 -13.60
C VAL A 68 41.33 18.79 -14.20
N ARG A 69 41.24 17.78 -13.33
CA ARG A 69 40.83 16.44 -13.73
C ARG A 69 39.37 16.56 -14.10
N HIS A 70 39.10 16.54 -15.40
CA HIS A 70 37.77 16.20 -15.89
C HIS A 70 37.51 14.76 -15.45
N VAL A 71 36.98 14.61 -14.23
CA VAL A 71 36.34 13.38 -13.79
C VAL A 71 35.31 13.07 -14.87
N THR A 72 35.64 12.06 -15.68
CA THR A 72 34.62 11.40 -16.51
C THR A 72 33.53 11.04 -15.53
N PRO A 73 32.29 11.53 -15.69
CA PRO A 73 31.26 11.29 -14.71
C PRO A 73 31.21 9.79 -14.49
N LEU A 74 31.51 9.35 -13.27
CA LEU A 74 31.19 8.01 -12.82
C LEU A 74 29.76 7.78 -13.29
N ILE A 75 29.58 6.70 -14.05
CA ILE A 75 28.29 6.25 -14.57
C ILE A 75 27.23 6.65 -13.55
N THR A 76 26.40 7.63 -13.90
CA THR A 76 25.34 8.10 -13.02
C THR A 76 24.39 6.93 -12.91
N GLU A 77 24.53 6.13 -11.84
CA GLU A 77 23.53 5.18 -11.38
C GLU A 77 22.22 5.93 -11.40
N GLN A 78 21.40 5.67 -12.42
CA GLN A 78 20.16 6.39 -12.63
C GLN A 78 19.24 6.00 -11.48
N GLN A 79 19.15 6.86 -10.48
CA GLN A 79 18.20 6.71 -9.40
C GLN A 79 16.82 6.51 -10.04
N PRO A 80 16.11 5.41 -9.73
CA PRO A 80 14.85 5.12 -10.38
C PRO A 80 13.87 6.25 -10.08
N LYS A 81 13.51 7.00 -11.12
CA LYS A 81 12.56 8.11 -11.01
C LYS A 81 11.22 7.55 -10.53
N PRO A 82 10.48 8.28 -9.68
CA PRO A 82 9.21 7.80 -9.12
C PRO A 82 8.12 7.52 -10.16
N GLU A 83 8.31 7.85 -11.44
CA GLU A 83 7.36 7.47 -12.49
C GLU A 83 7.50 6.02 -12.98
N GLN A 84 8.62 5.35 -12.67
CA GLN A 84 8.88 4.00 -13.17
C GLN A 84 8.02 2.95 -12.48
N TRP A 85 7.64 3.13 -11.21
CA TRP A 85 6.82 2.14 -10.50
C TRP A 85 5.46 1.97 -11.15
N GLN A 86 4.83 3.06 -11.58
CA GLN A 86 3.50 3.02 -12.22
C GLN A 86 3.50 2.26 -13.54
N LYS A 87 4.65 2.21 -14.24
CA LYS A 87 4.80 1.53 -15.53
C LYS A 87 5.16 0.04 -15.39
N MET A 88 5.35 -0.46 -14.17
CA MET A 88 5.70 -1.87 -13.97
C MET A 88 4.47 -2.77 -14.21
N SER A 89 4.66 -3.82 -15.01
CA SER A 89 3.60 -4.73 -15.46
C SER A 89 2.83 -5.41 -14.31
N PHE A 90 3.43 -5.53 -13.12
CA PHE A 90 2.74 -6.09 -11.96
C PHE A 90 1.60 -5.19 -11.43
N TRP A 91 1.68 -3.86 -11.56
CA TRP A 91 0.61 -2.94 -11.12
C TRP A 91 -0.67 -3.13 -11.93
N ASN A 92 -0.55 -3.51 -13.20
CA ASN A 92 -1.69 -3.84 -14.04
C ASN A 92 -2.41 -5.11 -13.57
N LYS A 93 -1.70 -6.04 -12.92
CA LYS A 93 -2.27 -7.28 -12.38
C LYS A 93 -2.99 -7.08 -11.03
N VAL A 94 -2.51 -6.16 -10.20
CA VAL A 94 -3.11 -5.90 -8.86
C VAL A 94 -4.26 -4.87 -8.89
N ARG A 95 -4.29 -3.97 -9.88
CA ARG A 95 -5.39 -3.01 -10.09
C ARG A 95 -6.80 -3.62 -10.05
N PRO A 96 -7.11 -4.72 -10.76
CA PRO A 96 -8.46 -5.30 -10.73
C PRO A 96 -8.86 -5.88 -9.37
N TRP A 97 -7.91 -6.27 -8.52
CA TRP A 97 -8.19 -6.77 -7.17
C TRP A 97 -8.32 -5.63 -6.14
N ALA A 98 -7.73 -4.46 -6.42
CA ALA A 98 -7.79 -3.30 -5.53
C ALA A 98 -9.23 -2.82 -5.28
N SER A 99 -10.12 -2.89 -6.29
CA SER A 99 -11.53 -2.54 -6.11
C SER A 99 -12.26 -3.48 -5.16
N GLN A 100 -11.94 -4.78 -5.18
CA GLN A 100 -12.51 -5.79 -4.28
C GLN A 100 -12.02 -5.61 -2.84
N LEU A 101 -10.73 -5.33 -2.66
CA LEU A 101 -10.17 -4.98 -1.34
C LEU A 101 -10.79 -3.71 -0.77
N THR A 102 -11.05 -2.71 -1.62
CA THR A 102 -11.66 -1.45 -1.20
C THR A 102 -13.11 -1.68 -0.75
N GLN A 103 -13.88 -2.47 -1.49
CA GLN A 103 -15.25 -2.84 -1.11
C GLN A 103 -15.28 -3.64 0.20
N MET A 104 -14.38 -4.62 0.36
CA MET A 104 -14.24 -5.40 1.59
C MET A 104 -13.82 -4.51 2.77
N GLY A 105 -12.89 -3.56 2.55
CA GLY A 105 -12.45 -2.60 3.55
C GLY A 105 -13.58 -1.69 4.02
N VAL A 106 -14.38 -1.14 3.10
CA VAL A 106 -15.53 -0.28 3.48
C VAL A 106 -16.57 -1.08 4.27
N ALA A 107 -16.92 -2.28 3.83
CA ALA A 107 -17.87 -3.13 4.54
C ALA A 107 -17.35 -3.50 5.94
N ALA A 108 -16.08 -3.93 6.05
CA ALA A 108 -15.46 -4.27 7.32
C ALA A 108 -15.40 -3.08 8.29
N CYS A 109 -15.07 -1.88 7.80
CA CYS A 109 -15.05 -0.66 8.62
C CYS A 109 -16.44 -0.30 9.14
N VAL A 110 -17.48 -0.38 8.29
CA VAL A 110 -18.86 -0.12 8.71
C VAL A 110 -19.31 -1.16 9.73
N SER A 111 -19.02 -2.44 9.52
CA SER A 111 -19.34 -3.50 10.48
C SER A 111 -18.61 -3.32 11.82
N LEU A 112 -17.32 -2.98 11.79
CA LEU A 112 -16.55 -2.68 13.00
C LEU A 112 -17.12 -1.47 13.74
N ALA A 113 -17.44 -0.39 13.03
CA ALA A 113 -18.02 0.82 13.64
C ALA A 113 -19.37 0.53 14.32
N VAL A 114 -20.21 -0.32 13.71
CA VAL A 114 -21.48 -0.74 14.31
C VAL A 114 -21.25 -1.61 15.55
N ILE A 115 -20.36 -2.61 15.49
CA ILE A 115 -20.08 -3.51 16.61
C ILE A 115 -19.46 -2.73 17.79
N VAL A 116 -18.46 -1.90 17.52
CA VAL A 116 -17.81 -1.05 18.54
C VAL A 116 -18.77 0.02 19.05
N GLY A 117 -19.59 0.61 18.19
CA GLY A 117 -20.60 1.59 18.60
C GLY A 117 -21.64 1.00 19.54
N VAL A 118 -22.13 -0.21 19.27
CA VAL A 118 -23.09 -0.90 20.14
C VAL A 118 -22.44 -1.34 21.45
N GLN A 119 -21.19 -1.80 21.44
CA GLN A 119 -20.45 -2.14 22.66
C GLN A 119 -20.09 -0.91 23.50
N HIS A 120 -19.70 0.20 22.87
CA HIS A 120 -19.41 1.45 23.57
C HIS A 120 -20.68 2.06 24.19
N TYR A 121 -21.82 1.97 23.49
CA TYR A 121 -23.10 2.47 23.97
C TYR A 121 -23.68 1.61 25.10
N ASN A 122 -23.56 0.28 25.05
CA ASN A 122 -24.03 -0.60 26.13
C ASN A 122 -23.05 -0.72 27.32
N GLY A 123 -21.74 -0.58 27.07
CA GLY A 123 -20.67 -0.75 28.06
C GLY A 123 -20.50 0.40 29.03
N GLN A 124 -21.16 1.55 28.82
CA GLN A 124 -21.17 2.68 29.75
C GLN A 124 -22.40 2.64 30.69
N SER A 125 -22.74 1.46 31.20
CA SER A 125 -23.79 1.27 32.20
C SER A 125 -23.16 0.91 33.55
N ASP A 126 -22.44 1.87 34.16
CA ASP A 126 -22.20 1.85 35.60
C ASP A 126 -23.53 2.15 36.31
N ASN A 127 -24.35 1.13 36.50
CA ASN A 127 -25.49 1.21 37.41
C ASN A 127 -25.67 -0.15 38.12
N PRO A 128 -25.29 -0.28 39.40
CA PRO A 128 -25.42 -1.52 40.14
C PRO A 128 -26.83 -1.63 40.72
N ALA A 129 -27.83 -1.88 39.88
CA ALA A 129 -29.15 -2.28 40.35
C ALA A 129 -29.99 -2.96 39.27
N GLN A 130 -30.09 -4.29 39.41
CA GLN A 130 -31.23 -5.16 39.14
C GLN A 130 -31.10 -6.24 38.04
N PRO A 131 -31.68 -7.44 38.30
CA PRO A 131 -31.42 -8.66 37.55
C PRO A 131 -32.53 -9.04 36.54
N GLU A 132 -32.13 -9.85 35.55
CA GLU A 132 -32.89 -10.95 34.91
C GLU A 132 -34.29 -10.65 34.32
N ALA A 133 -34.34 -10.41 33.00
CA ALA A 133 -35.18 -11.13 32.02
C ALA A 133 -35.20 -10.41 30.65
N PRO A 134 -34.89 -11.09 29.52
CA PRO A 134 -35.03 -10.47 28.20
C PRO A 134 -36.50 -10.40 27.81
N VAL A 135 -37.07 -9.20 27.80
CA VAL A 135 -38.41 -8.96 27.25
C VAL A 135 -38.32 -8.95 25.73
N PHE A 136 -38.89 -9.98 25.10
CA PHE A 136 -39.25 -9.95 23.68
C PHE A 136 -40.20 -8.79 23.42
N ASN A 137 -39.69 -7.72 22.80
CA ASN A 137 -40.50 -6.55 22.47
C ASN A 137 -40.89 -6.61 20.98
N THR A 138 -42.00 -7.29 20.69
CA THR A 138 -42.67 -7.27 19.39
C THR A 138 -43.79 -6.23 19.42
N LEU A 139 -43.50 -5.02 18.97
CA LEU A 139 -44.52 -4.05 18.55
C LEU A 139 -44.10 -3.43 17.22
N PRO A 140 -44.77 -3.74 16.10
CA PRO A 140 -44.53 -3.08 14.83
C PRO A 140 -45.31 -1.78 14.82
N MET A 141 -44.64 -0.65 15.02
CA MET A 141 -45.28 0.66 14.94
C MET A 141 -44.71 1.46 13.76
N MET A 142 -45.51 1.49 12.68
CA MET A 142 -45.52 2.53 11.65
C MET A 142 -44.20 2.83 10.92
N GLY A 143 -43.88 2.03 9.91
CA GLY A 143 -42.86 2.40 8.92
C GLY A 143 -42.67 1.29 7.89
N LYS A 144 -42.83 1.61 6.61
CA LYS A 144 -42.83 0.65 5.48
C LYS A 144 -41.53 -0.16 5.45
N ALA A 145 -41.63 -1.49 5.51
CA ALA A 145 -40.55 -2.36 5.05
C ALA A 145 -40.44 -2.22 3.52
N SER A 146 -39.56 -1.35 3.04
CA SER A 146 -39.18 -1.31 1.63
C SER A 146 -38.20 -2.45 1.34
N PRO A 147 -38.50 -3.34 0.38
CA PRO A 147 -37.65 -4.49 0.08
C PRO A 147 -36.35 -4.06 -0.61
N VAL A 148 -35.28 -4.80 -0.32
CA VAL A 148 -34.03 -4.75 -1.07
C VAL A 148 -34.29 -5.38 -2.45
N SER A 149 -34.56 -4.53 -3.43
CA SER A 149 -34.38 -4.84 -4.85
C SER A 149 -34.09 -3.56 -5.61
N LEU A 150 -32.88 -3.50 -6.16
CA LEU A 150 -32.37 -2.48 -7.06
C LEU A 150 -33.37 -2.19 -8.18
N GLY A 151 -33.78 -0.92 -8.29
CA GLY A 151 -34.31 -0.32 -9.52
C GLY A 151 -35.76 0.12 -9.46
N VAL A 152 -36.00 1.40 -9.14
CA VAL A 152 -37.13 2.19 -9.66
C VAL A 152 -36.70 3.68 -9.68
N PRO A 153 -36.90 4.44 -10.79
CA PRO A 153 -36.96 5.89 -10.72
C PRO A 153 -38.30 6.30 -10.10
N SER A 154 -38.25 7.25 -9.17
CA SER A 154 -39.41 7.91 -8.57
C SER A 154 -40.39 8.37 -9.65
N ASP A 155 -41.68 8.04 -9.50
CA ASP A 155 -42.74 9.03 -9.27
C ASP A 155 -44.15 8.44 -9.37
N SER A 156 -44.97 8.79 -8.38
CA SER A 156 -46.43 8.98 -8.44
C SER A 156 -47.41 7.79 -8.63
N THR A 157 -48.46 7.82 -7.80
CA THR A 157 -49.77 7.11 -7.83
C THR A 157 -49.91 5.76 -7.12
N ALA A 158 -50.68 5.79 -6.03
CA ALA A 158 -50.94 4.69 -5.09
C ALA A 158 -52.00 3.66 -5.54
N SER A 159 -52.26 3.52 -6.84
CA SER A 159 -53.20 2.52 -7.39
C SER A 159 -52.58 1.59 -8.45
N THR A 160 -51.41 1.92 -8.98
CA THR A 160 -50.75 1.14 -10.06
C THR A 160 -49.83 0.03 -9.54
N GLY A 161 -49.37 0.12 -8.28
CA GLY A 161 -48.44 -0.84 -7.69
C GLY A 161 -49.02 -2.24 -7.50
N GLN A 162 -50.33 -2.40 -7.27
CA GLN A 162 -50.93 -3.72 -7.10
C GLN A 162 -50.97 -4.54 -8.40
N GLN A 163 -51.22 -3.90 -9.55
CA GLN A 163 -51.22 -4.57 -10.85
C GLN A 163 -49.79 -4.98 -11.26
N GLN A 164 -48.80 -4.11 -11.03
CA GLN A 164 -47.40 -4.43 -11.32
C GLN A 164 -46.86 -5.58 -10.46
N VAL A 165 -47.23 -5.64 -9.17
CA VAL A 165 -46.84 -6.74 -8.28
C VAL A 165 -47.47 -8.07 -8.71
N GLN A 166 -48.71 -8.05 -9.21
CA GLN A 166 -49.34 -9.27 -9.74
C GLN A 166 -48.69 -9.76 -11.04
N GLU A 167 -48.30 -8.85 -11.93
CA GLU A 167 -47.54 -9.21 -13.13
C GLU A 167 -46.15 -9.76 -12.79
N GLN A 168 -45.47 -9.16 -11.82
CA GLN A 168 -44.17 -9.64 -11.35
C GLN A 168 -44.28 -11.05 -10.76
N ARG A 169 -45.34 -11.34 -9.97
CA ARG A 169 -45.63 -12.69 -9.47
C ARG A 169 -45.90 -13.69 -10.60
N ARG A 170 -46.65 -13.31 -11.63
CA ARG A 170 -46.90 -14.17 -12.80
C ARG A 170 -45.60 -14.49 -13.54
N ARG A 171 -44.73 -13.49 -13.75
CA ARG A 171 -43.43 -13.67 -14.41
C ARG A 171 -42.50 -14.57 -13.60
N ILE A 172 -42.43 -14.40 -12.28
CA ILE A 172 -41.62 -15.24 -11.39
C ILE A 172 -42.12 -16.68 -11.40
N ASN A 173 -43.44 -16.91 -11.32
CA ASN A 173 -44.01 -18.25 -11.38
C ASN A 173 -43.70 -18.96 -12.71
N ALA A 174 -43.72 -18.24 -13.84
CA ALA A 174 -43.35 -18.78 -15.14
C ALA A 174 -41.86 -19.12 -15.22
N MET A 175 -40.99 -18.25 -14.73
CA MET A 175 -39.54 -18.51 -14.67
C MET A 175 -39.23 -19.75 -13.81
N LEU A 176 -39.93 -19.92 -12.69
CA LEU A 176 -39.71 -21.06 -11.80
C LEU A 176 -40.09 -22.39 -12.49
N GLN A 177 -41.21 -22.40 -13.22
CA GLN A 177 -41.63 -23.57 -14.00
C GLN A 177 -40.63 -23.90 -15.12
N ASP A 178 -40.14 -22.89 -15.82
CA ASP A 178 -39.16 -23.05 -16.89
C ASP A 178 -37.81 -23.56 -16.35
N TYR A 179 -37.36 -23.03 -15.22
CA TYR A 179 -36.15 -23.49 -14.54
C TYR A 179 -36.23 -24.97 -14.14
N GLU A 180 -37.38 -25.42 -13.62
CA GLU A 180 -37.58 -26.83 -13.29
C GLU A 180 -37.56 -27.73 -14.54
N LEU A 181 -38.12 -27.28 -15.66
CA LEU A 181 -38.08 -28.02 -16.92
C LEU A 181 -36.65 -28.09 -17.47
N GLN A 182 -35.95 -26.96 -17.52
CA GLN A 182 -34.56 -26.90 -17.99
C GLN A 182 -33.66 -27.80 -17.14
N ARG A 183 -33.89 -27.83 -15.82
CA ARG A 183 -33.13 -28.71 -14.93
C ARG A 183 -33.39 -30.20 -15.21
N ARG A 184 -34.62 -30.58 -15.56
CA ARG A 184 -34.94 -31.97 -15.96
C ARG A 184 -34.35 -32.33 -17.31
N LEU A 185 -34.47 -31.46 -18.31
CA LEU A 185 -33.87 -31.68 -19.63
C LEU A 185 -32.34 -31.77 -19.54
N HIS A 186 -31.70 -30.91 -18.75
CA HIS A 186 -30.26 -31.01 -18.51
C HIS A 186 -29.88 -32.29 -17.76
N ALA A 187 -30.68 -32.74 -16.80
CA ALA A 187 -30.46 -34.00 -16.10
C ALA A 187 -30.61 -35.21 -17.04
N GLU A 188 -31.59 -35.18 -17.95
CA GLU A 188 -31.81 -36.22 -18.96
C GLU A 188 -30.70 -36.22 -20.02
N GLN A 189 -30.25 -35.05 -20.47
CA GLN A 189 -29.12 -34.94 -21.40
C GLN A 189 -27.83 -35.50 -20.81
N LEU A 190 -27.57 -35.25 -19.51
CA LEU A 190 -26.45 -35.88 -18.80
C LEU A 190 -26.62 -37.40 -18.67
N GLN A 191 -27.85 -37.91 -18.54
CA GLN A 191 -28.12 -39.35 -18.56
C GLN A 191 -27.91 -39.96 -19.95
N PHE A 192 -28.31 -39.29 -21.04
CA PHE A 192 -28.01 -39.75 -22.40
C PHE A 192 -26.51 -39.72 -22.71
N GLU A 193 -25.79 -38.70 -22.26
CA GLU A 193 -24.34 -38.61 -22.40
C GLU A 193 -23.61 -39.71 -21.60
N GLN A 194 -24.10 -40.03 -20.40
CA GLN A 194 -23.61 -41.19 -19.61
C GLN A 194 -23.97 -42.54 -20.25
N ALA A 195 -25.15 -42.68 -20.84
CA ALA A 195 -25.54 -43.91 -21.54
C ALA A 195 -24.72 -44.13 -22.83
N GLN A 196 -24.38 -43.06 -23.55
CA GLN A 196 -23.47 -43.13 -24.72
C GLN A 196 -22.03 -43.45 -24.31
N THR A 197 -21.52 -42.87 -23.22
CA THR A 197 -20.16 -43.18 -22.75
C THR A 197 -20.03 -44.57 -22.12
N GLN A 198 -21.10 -45.15 -21.57
CA GLN A 198 -21.09 -46.54 -21.09
C GLN A 198 -21.19 -47.59 -22.21
N GLN A 199 -21.78 -47.27 -23.38
CA GLN A 199 -21.76 -48.18 -24.53
C GLN A 199 -20.48 -48.10 -25.38
N ALA A 200 -19.74 -46.98 -25.32
CA ALA A 200 -18.46 -46.82 -26.02
C ALA A 200 -17.23 -47.35 -25.24
N ALA A 201 -17.37 -47.76 -23.98
CA ALA A 201 -16.25 -48.16 -23.12
C ALA A 201 -16.15 -49.69 -22.85
N VAL A 202 -16.95 -50.53 -23.53
CA VAL A 202 -16.90 -52.00 -23.40
C VAL A 202 -16.37 -52.66 -24.68
N GLN A 203 -15.07 -52.51 -24.93
CA GLN A 203 -14.17 -53.32 -25.79
C GLN A 203 -12.86 -52.51 -25.87
N VAL A 204 -11.73 -52.86 -25.25
CA VAL A 204 -10.84 -54.01 -25.54
C VAL A 204 -9.79 -54.10 -24.40
N PRO A 205 -9.55 -55.27 -23.76
CA PRO A 205 -8.44 -55.46 -22.82
C PRO A 205 -7.26 -56.26 -23.41
N GLY A 206 -6.01 -55.85 -23.09
CA GLY A 206 -4.78 -56.63 -23.27
C GLY A 206 -3.86 -56.07 -24.36
N ASN A 207 -2.88 -55.22 -24.03
CA ASN A 207 -1.49 -55.50 -23.62
C ASN A 207 -0.54 -55.85 -24.78
N GLN A 208 0.59 -55.12 -24.84
CA GLN A 208 1.91 -55.55 -25.33
C GLN A 208 2.01 -55.84 -26.85
N THR A 209 3.03 -55.51 -27.63
CA THR A 209 4.43 -55.11 -27.43
C THR A 209 5.01 -54.74 -28.82
N LEU A 210 6.12 -53.99 -28.82
CA LEU A 210 7.03 -53.72 -29.93
C LEU A 210 7.33 -54.94 -30.83
N GLY A 211 7.51 -54.70 -32.14
CA GLY A 211 8.19 -55.65 -33.03
C GLY A 211 8.14 -55.23 -34.51
N THR A 212 9.31 -55.04 -35.10
CA THR A 212 9.60 -54.55 -36.46
C THR A 212 9.52 -55.61 -37.56
N GLN A 213 9.32 -55.13 -38.80
CA GLN A 213 9.86 -55.62 -40.09
C GLN A 213 9.31 -56.90 -40.79
N SER A 214 8.69 -56.64 -41.95
CA SER A 214 8.97 -57.18 -43.31
C SER A 214 9.54 -58.60 -43.50
N GLN A 215 8.77 -59.44 -44.18
CA GLN A 215 8.98 -59.86 -45.59
C GLN A 215 7.64 -60.25 -46.22
#